data_AF-A0A961HZW6-F1
#
_entry.id   AF-A0A961HZW6-F1
#
_cell.length_a   1.000
_cell.length_b   1.000
_cell.length_c   1.000
_cell.angle_alpha   90.00
_cell.angle_beta   90.00
_cell.angle_gamma   90.00
#
_symmetry.space_group_name_H-M   'P 1'
#
loop_
_entity.id
_entity.type
_entity.pdbx_description
1 polymer ?
#
loop_
_entity_poly.entity_id
_entity_poly.type
_entity_poly.pdbx_seq_one_letter_code
_entity_poly.pdbx_strand_id
1 'polypeptide(L)'
;MTQRTIPLLAILLAMGLAMPVFAQSTGEVTLIIADEERTVPVWSEQSDWSGPETWPSINIYARAFDDEDREPVVLSLGFEASRWQPSVPELEVDLYESRERVGKLYAREEEERGGLSVTLDSHAIDGTLLSISGSFEGTLGPSDNYGRDIDLSQGIPVKGTFVVTLDQLE
;
A
#
# COMPACT_ATOMS: atom_id res chain seq x y z
N MET A 1 -66.87 25.68 26.54
CA MET A 1 -66.11 24.45 26.86
C MET A 1 -65.88 23.68 25.56
N THR A 2 -64.88 24.11 24.78
CA THR A 2 -63.61 23.40 24.49
C THR A 2 -63.76 22.10 23.68
N GLN A 3 -63.80 22.22 22.35
CA GLN A 3 -63.56 21.12 21.42
C GLN A 3 -62.04 20.95 21.22
N ARG A 4 -61.53 19.74 21.46
CA ARG A 4 -60.13 19.34 21.30
C ARG A 4 -59.85 18.96 19.86
N THR A 5 -58.88 19.61 19.24
CA THR A 5 -58.27 19.24 17.96
C THR A 5 -57.28 18.08 18.15
N ILE A 6 -57.34 17.08 17.26
CA ILE A 6 -56.38 15.96 17.18
C ILE A 6 -55.32 16.31 16.13
N PRO A 7 -54.01 16.22 16.41
CA PRO A 7 -52.99 16.39 15.38
C PRO A 7 -52.76 15.09 14.61
N LEU A 8 -52.69 15.23 13.29
CA LEU A 8 -52.38 14.22 12.29
C LEU A 8 -50.87 13.89 12.36
N LEU A 9 -50.51 12.62 12.57
CA LEU A 9 -49.11 12.17 12.58
C LEU A 9 -48.64 11.96 11.13
N ALA A 10 -47.76 12.82 10.62
CA ALA A 10 -47.13 12.66 9.32
C ALA A 10 -45.90 11.74 9.46
N ILE A 11 -45.93 10.58 8.81
CA ILE A 11 -44.78 9.67 8.69
C ILE A 11 -43.89 10.21 7.57
N LEU A 12 -42.74 10.79 7.92
CA LEU A 12 -41.69 11.12 6.96
C LEU A 12 -40.93 9.83 6.60
N LEU A 13 -41.07 9.40 5.35
CA LEU A 13 -40.28 8.34 4.75
C LEU A 13 -38.90 8.92 4.39
N ALA A 14 -37.89 8.66 5.23
CA ALA A 14 -36.51 9.02 4.92
C ALA A 14 -35.97 8.04 3.86
N MET A 15 -35.99 8.43 2.59
CA MET A 15 -35.21 7.75 1.56
C MET A 15 -33.72 8.05 1.83
N GLY A 16 -33.05 7.09 2.46
CA GLY A 16 -31.60 7.11 2.60
C GLY A 16 -30.96 7.01 1.22
N LEU A 17 -30.37 8.12 0.75
CA LEU A 17 -29.43 8.10 -0.35
C LEU A 17 -28.21 7.29 0.11
N ALA A 18 -28.12 6.03 -0.32
CA ALA A 18 -26.88 5.29 -0.25
C ALA A 18 -25.90 6.01 -1.19
N MET A 19 -24.98 6.80 -0.62
CA MET A 19 -23.88 7.31 -1.41
C MET A 19 -23.04 6.10 -1.86
N PRO A 20 -22.63 6.03 -3.14
CA PRO A 20 -21.65 5.04 -3.55
C PRO A 20 -20.40 5.28 -2.71
N VAL A 21 -20.09 4.34 -1.83
CA VAL A 21 -18.76 4.23 -1.26
C VAL A 21 -17.89 3.81 -2.43
N PHE A 22 -17.12 4.74 -2.98
CA PHE A 22 -16.03 4.37 -3.86
C PHE A 22 -15.10 3.50 -3.03
N ALA A 23 -14.97 2.24 -3.42
CA ALA A 23 -14.02 1.33 -2.81
C ALA A 23 -12.64 1.95 -3.04
N GLN A 24 -11.90 2.22 -1.97
CA GLN A 24 -10.63 2.92 -2.02
C GLN A 24 -9.57 2.00 -1.43
N SER A 25 -8.40 1.92 -2.06
CA SER A 25 -7.29 1.17 -1.52
C SER A 25 -6.91 1.72 -0.13
N THR A 26 -6.80 0.86 0.87
CA THR A 26 -6.62 1.21 2.29
C THR A 26 -5.68 0.24 2.98
N GLY A 27 -5.27 0.57 4.20
CA GLY A 27 -4.39 -0.24 5.03
C GLY A 27 -3.07 0.46 5.28
N GLU A 28 -2.07 -0.32 5.68
CA GLU A 28 -0.78 0.20 6.10
C GLU A 28 0.37 -0.76 5.78
N VAL A 29 1.56 -0.18 5.68
CA VAL A 29 2.84 -0.87 5.56
C VAL A 29 3.70 -0.48 6.75
N THR A 30 4.14 -1.46 7.52
CA THR A 30 5.20 -1.27 8.52
C THR A 30 6.54 -1.54 7.85
N LEU A 31 7.45 -0.57 7.95
CA LEU A 31 8.76 -0.57 7.31
C LEU A 31 9.83 -0.42 8.39
N ILE A 32 10.85 -1.27 8.32
CA ILE A 32 12.04 -1.23 9.17
C ILE A 32 13.24 -1.04 8.25
N ILE A 33 13.87 0.14 8.30
CA ILE A 33 15.10 0.48 7.56
C ILE A 33 16.10 1.05 8.56
N ALA A 34 17.34 0.56 8.52
CA ALA A 34 18.41 1.01 9.44
C ALA A 34 17.98 0.99 10.92
N ASP A 35 17.26 -0.06 11.32
CA ASP A 35 16.69 -0.27 12.66
C ASP A 35 15.61 0.75 13.10
N GLU A 36 15.16 1.63 12.20
CA GLU A 36 14.02 2.51 12.44
C GLU A 36 12.73 1.89 11.89
N GLU A 37 11.76 1.69 12.77
CA GLU A 37 10.42 1.21 12.42
C GLU A 37 9.45 2.37 12.17
N ARG A 38 8.69 2.31 11.08
CA ARG A 38 7.66 3.29 10.71
C ARG A 38 6.44 2.58 10.14
N THR A 39 5.25 2.99 10.55
CA THR A 39 4.00 2.57 9.93
C THR A 39 3.51 3.66 8.99
N VAL A 40 3.28 3.28 7.74
CA VAL A 40 3.01 4.19 6.62
C VAL A 40 1.66 3.80 6.02
N PRO A 41 0.66 4.71 5.98
CA PRO A 41 -0.63 4.38 5.40
C PRO A 41 -0.52 4.22 3.89
N VAL A 42 -1.35 3.34 3.34
CA VAL A 42 -1.47 3.12 1.90
C VAL A 42 -1.89 4.42 1.21
N TRP A 43 -1.21 4.75 0.13
CA TRP A 43 -1.58 5.83 -0.77
C TRP A 43 -2.58 5.30 -1.79
N SER A 44 -3.85 5.50 -1.48
CA SER A 44 -5.00 5.02 -2.23
C SER A 44 -4.97 5.29 -3.73
N GLU A 45 -4.61 6.51 -4.15
CA GLU A 45 -4.68 6.90 -5.57
C GLU A 45 -3.55 6.30 -6.42
N GLN A 46 -2.60 5.60 -5.80
CA GLN A 46 -1.47 4.97 -6.48
C GLN A 46 -1.41 3.47 -6.25
N SER A 47 -2.22 2.93 -5.33
CA SER A 47 -2.20 1.52 -4.96
C SER A 47 -3.37 0.78 -5.57
N ASP A 48 -3.07 -0.34 -6.21
CA ASP A 48 -4.03 -1.11 -6.97
C ASP A 48 -3.59 -2.57 -7.10
N TRP A 49 -4.50 -3.39 -7.62
CA TRP A 49 -4.14 -4.69 -8.17
C TRP A 49 -4.76 -4.85 -9.56
N SER A 50 -4.15 -5.70 -10.38
CA SER A 50 -4.65 -5.98 -11.73
C SER A 50 -4.40 -7.44 -12.11
N GLY A 51 -4.91 -7.84 -13.28
CA GLY A 51 -4.79 -9.21 -13.78
C GLY A 51 -5.86 -10.17 -13.23
N PRO A 52 -5.80 -11.45 -13.60
CA PRO A 52 -6.75 -12.46 -13.14
C PRO A 52 -6.49 -12.87 -11.69
N GLU A 53 -7.52 -13.34 -10.98
CA GLU A 53 -7.41 -13.82 -9.59
C GLU A 53 -6.35 -14.92 -9.39
N THR A 54 -6.02 -15.68 -10.44
CA THR A 54 -5.01 -16.76 -10.39
C THR A 54 -3.58 -16.26 -10.61
N TRP A 55 -3.41 -15.01 -11.04
CA TRP A 55 -2.13 -14.36 -11.26
C TRP A 55 -2.29 -12.83 -11.14
N PRO A 56 -2.61 -12.32 -9.94
CA PRO A 56 -2.69 -10.90 -9.74
C PRO A 56 -1.31 -10.26 -9.81
N SER A 57 -1.27 -9.04 -10.33
CA SER A 57 -0.18 -8.08 -10.17
C SER A 57 -0.59 -7.11 -9.06
N ILE A 58 0.22 -7.02 -8.01
CA ILE A 58 -0.04 -6.20 -6.82
C ILE A 58 0.89 -4.99 -6.84
N ASN A 59 0.35 -3.82 -6.51
CA ASN A 59 1.09 -2.58 -6.44
C ASN A 59 0.68 -1.77 -5.20
N ILE A 60 1.53 -1.73 -4.18
CA ILE A 60 1.27 -1.06 -2.91
C ILE A 60 2.17 0.18 -2.82
N TYR A 61 1.57 1.36 -2.93
CA TYR A 61 2.23 2.61 -2.56
C TYR A 61 1.84 2.97 -1.14
N ALA A 62 2.81 3.38 -0.34
CA ALA A 62 2.53 3.94 0.98
C ALA A 62 3.23 5.28 1.12
N ARG A 63 2.53 6.22 1.76
CA ARG A 63 3.06 7.57 2.03
C ARG A 63 2.59 8.07 3.37
N ALA A 64 3.55 8.43 4.23
CA ALA A 64 3.32 9.15 5.48
C ALA A 64 4.11 10.44 5.44
N PHE A 65 3.55 11.52 5.96
CA PHE A 65 4.27 12.74 6.29
C PHE A 65 4.52 12.76 7.81
N ASP A 66 5.60 13.42 8.26
CA ASP A 66 5.77 13.73 9.68
C ASP A 66 4.72 14.76 10.15
N ASP A 67 4.59 14.94 11.47
CA ASP A 67 3.60 15.83 12.10
C ASP A 67 3.69 17.31 11.66
N GLU A 68 4.74 17.68 10.94
CA GLU A 68 4.99 19.02 10.41
C GLU A 68 4.89 19.10 8.87
N ASP A 69 4.44 18.03 8.19
CA ASP A 69 4.34 17.93 6.72
C ASP A 69 5.67 18.26 6.01
N ARG A 70 6.79 17.79 6.56
CA ARG A 70 8.16 18.07 6.09
C ARG A 70 8.80 16.89 5.37
N GLU A 71 8.65 15.67 5.87
CA GLU A 71 9.44 14.56 5.36
C GLU A 71 8.55 13.35 5.04
N PRO A 72 8.15 13.18 3.77
CA PRO A 72 7.40 12.01 3.42
C PRO A 72 8.31 10.78 3.38
N VAL A 73 7.92 9.69 4.04
CA VAL A 73 8.37 8.36 3.62
C VAL A 73 7.47 7.97 2.46
N VAL A 74 8.05 7.78 1.27
CA VAL A 74 7.33 7.26 0.11
C VAL A 74 7.96 5.94 -0.27
N LEU A 75 7.15 4.88 -0.32
CA LEU A 75 7.59 3.58 -0.78
C LEU A 75 6.60 3.01 -1.80
N SER A 76 7.11 2.14 -2.66
CA SER A 76 6.32 1.31 -3.56
C SER A 76 6.80 -0.14 -3.48
N LEU A 77 5.90 -1.06 -3.17
CA LEU A 77 6.13 -2.51 -3.20
C LEU A 77 5.25 -3.11 -4.32
N GLY A 78 5.89 -3.65 -5.34
CA GLY A 78 5.24 -4.36 -6.44
C GLY A 78 5.63 -5.83 -6.45
N PHE A 79 4.71 -6.72 -6.82
CA PHE A 79 5.00 -8.13 -7.08
C PHE A 79 3.86 -8.80 -7.84
N GLU A 80 4.16 -9.88 -8.56
CA GLU A 80 3.16 -10.79 -9.10
C GLU A 80 2.90 -11.91 -8.09
N ALA A 81 1.70 -12.50 -8.08
CA ALA A 81 1.39 -13.62 -7.18
C ALA A 81 0.69 -14.79 -7.89
N SER A 82 1.39 -15.47 -8.81
CA SER A 82 0.84 -16.65 -9.50
C SER A 82 0.44 -17.74 -8.50
N ARG A 83 -0.84 -18.13 -8.49
CA ARG A 83 -1.43 -19.03 -7.48
C ARG A 83 -1.10 -18.61 -6.04
N TRP A 84 -1.05 -17.30 -5.80
CA TRP A 84 -0.73 -16.69 -4.50
C TRP A 84 0.69 -16.98 -4.00
N GLN A 85 1.61 -17.30 -4.91
CA GLN A 85 3.03 -17.38 -4.67
C GLN A 85 3.68 -16.09 -5.19
N PRO A 86 4.18 -15.18 -4.33
CA PRO A 86 4.84 -13.97 -4.77
C PRO A 86 6.06 -14.25 -5.66
N SER A 87 6.26 -13.43 -6.69
CA SER A 87 7.38 -13.50 -7.62
C SER A 87 7.68 -12.13 -8.20
N VAL A 88 8.93 -11.94 -8.65
CA VAL A 88 9.40 -10.67 -9.24
C VAL A 88 9.14 -9.47 -8.29
N PRO A 89 9.46 -9.58 -6.98
CA PRO A 89 9.25 -8.46 -6.08
C PRO A 89 10.16 -7.28 -6.43
N GLU A 90 9.58 -6.09 -6.33
CA GLU A 90 10.26 -4.81 -6.52
C GLU A 90 9.90 -3.88 -5.36
N LEU A 91 10.92 -3.35 -4.67
CA LEU A 91 10.75 -2.33 -3.65
C LEU A 91 11.52 -1.08 -4.06
N GLU A 92 10.87 0.06 -3.91
CA GLU A 92 11.49 1.37 -4.06
C GLU A 92 11.15 2.23 -2.84
N VAL A 93 12.13 2.97 -2.34
CA VAL A 93 11.97 3.88 -1.20
C VAL A 93 12.63 5.21 -1.54
N ASP A 94 11.84 6.28 -1.53
CA ASP A 94 12.36 7.64 -1.69
C ASP A 94 12.75 8.18 -0.31
N LEU A 95 13.98 8.72 -0.23
CA LEU A 95 14.52 9.35 0.97
C LEU A 95 14.40 10.86 0.85
N TYR A 96 13.91 11.49 1.91
CA TYR A 96 13.73 12.92 2.00
C TYR A 96 14.49 13.48 3.20
N GLU A 97 15.13 14.64 3.00
CA GLU A 97 15.67 15.47 4.07
C GLU A 97 15.22 16.92 3.80
N SER A 98 14.70 17.61 4.81
CA SER A 98 14.31 19.03 4.67
C SER A 98 13.40 19.33 3.46
N ARG A 99 12.43 18.45 3.17
CA ARG A 99 11.51 18.50 2.01
C ARG A 99 12.13 18.28 0.63
N GLU A 100 13.41 17.95 0.55
CA GLU A 100 14.07 17.62 -0.71
C GLU A 100 14.28 16.10 -0.80
N ARG A 101 13.97 15.51 -1.96
CA ARG A 101 14.30 14.12 -2.21
C ARG A 101 15.81 14.01 -2.37
N VAL A 102 16.48 13.46 -1.37
CA VAL A 102 17.94 13.30 -1.34
C VAL A 102 18.41 11.99 -1.94
N GLY A 103 17.51 11.01 -2.08
CA GLY A 103 17.88 9.71 -2.62
C GLY A 103 16.67 8.86 -2.98
N LYS A 104 16.96 7.80 -3.71
CA LYS A 104 16.03 6.72 -4.00
C LYS A 104 16.78 5.40 -3.92
N LEU A 105 16.22 4.46 -3.17
CA LEU A 105 16.78 3.15 -2.96
C LEU A 105 15.89 2.09 -3.59
N TYR A 106 16.52 1.00 -4.03
CA TYR A 106 15.89 -0.07 -4.78
C TYR A 106 16.28 -1.43 -4.18
N ALA A 107 15.35 -2.37 -4.20
CA ALA A 107 15.61 -3.78 -4.04
C ALA A 107 14.79 -4.59 -5.05
N ARG A 108 15.35 -5.72 -5.50
CA ARG A 108 14.78 -6.65 -6.47
C ARG A 108 15.05 -8.09 -6.03
N GLU A 109 14.37 -9.05 -6.66
CA GLU A 109 14.42 -10.48 -6.33
C GLU A 109 15.85 -11.06 -6.26
N GLU A 110 16.71 -10.67 -7.21
CA GLU A 110 18.03 -11.29 -7.36
C GLU A 110 18.98 -10.87 -6.23
N GLU A 111 19.80 -11.80 -5.73
CA GLU A 111 20.73 -11.56 -4.61
C GLU A 111 21.67 -10.37 -4.87
N GLU A 112 22.20 -10.26 -6.10
CA GLU A 112 23.05 -9.14 -6.53
C GLU A 112 22.28 -7.81 -6.73
N ARG A 113 20.95 -7.84 -6.65
CA ARG A 113 20.05 -6.69 -6.84
C ARG A 113 19.15 -6.43 -5.62
N GLY A 114 19.49 -7.01 -4.47
CA GLY A 114 18.89 -6.72 -3.18
C GLY A 114 18.32 -7.95 -2.48
N GLY A 115 18.19 -9.08 -3.17
CA GLY A 115 17.68 -10.32 -2.59
C GLY A 115 16.30 -10.16 -1.94
N LEU A 116 15.46 -9.31 -2.53
CA LEU A 116 14.14 -8.99 -2.00
C LEU A 116 13.25 -10.22 -2.08
N SER A 117 12.61 -10.56 -0.98
CA SER A 117 11.60 -11.61 -0.89
C SER A 117 10.31 -11.06 -0.32
N VAL A 118 9.18 -11.60 -0.78
CA VAL A 118 7.83 -11.29 -0.29
C VAL A 118 7.16 -12.60 0.11
N THR A 119 6.51 -12.60 1.25
CA THR A 119 5.69 -13.71 1.76
C THR A 119 4.27 -13.20 1.96
N LEU A 120 3.29 -13.97 1.49
CA LEU A 120 1.87 -13.72 1.76
C LEU A 120 1.38 -14.61 2.89
N ASP A 121 0.77 -14.01 3.90
CA ASP A 121 0.14 -14.71 5.02
C ASP A 121 -1.33 -15.01 4.73
N SER A 122 -2.02 -14.07 4.07
CA SER A 122 -3.43 -14.23 3.73
C SER A 122 -3.82 -13.44 2.47
N HIS A 123 -4.90 -13.89 1.82
CA HIS A 123 -5.53 -13.19 0.71
C HIS A 123 -7.04 -13.47 0.71
N ALA A 124 -7.82 -12.51 0.22
CA ALA A 124 -9.25 -12.65 -0.04
C ALA A 124 -9.68 -11.69 -1.15
N ILE A 125 -10.57 -12.13 -2.03
CA ILE A 125 -11.18 -11.31 -3.08
C ILE A 125 -12.67 -11.17 -2.81
N ASP A 126 -13.17 -9.93 -2.84
CA ASP A 126 -14.59 -9.58 -2.77
C ASP A 126 -14.93 -8.56 -3.86
N GLY A 127 -15.48 -9.05 -4.98
CA GLY A 127 -15.71 -8.22 -6.16
C GLY A 127 -14.41 -7.69 -6.76
N THR A 128 -14.23 -6.37 -6.77
CA THR A 128 -13.01 -5.70 -7.27
C THR A 128 -11.96 -5.49 -6.16
N LEU A 129 -12.26 -5.87 -4.92
CA LEU A 129 -11.36 -5.65 -3.80
C LEU A 129 -10.49 -6.88 -3.52
N LEU A 130 -9.19 -6.66 -3.44
CA LEU A 130 -8.20 -7.63 -3.00
C LEU A 130 -7.70 -7.25 -1.60
N SER A 131 -7.99 -8.06 -0.59
CA SER A 131 -7.41 -7.92 0.75
C SER A 131 -6.26 -8.89 0.94
N ILE A 132 -5.08 -8.40 1.31
CA ILE A 132 -3.87 -9.20 1.50
C ILE A 132 -3.11 -8.78 2.77
N SER A 133 -2.42 -9.75 3.35
CA SER A 133 -1.42 -9.50 4.40
C SER A 133 -0.14 -10.27 4.12
N GLY A 134 0.98 -9.73 4.53
CA GLY A 134 2.26 -10.42 4.37
C GLY A 134 3.46 -9.64 4.90
N SER A 135 4.64 -10.10 4.51
CA SER A 135 5.92 -9.53 4.89
C SER A 135 6.88 -9.46 3.72
N PHE A 136 7.89 -8.62 3.84
CA PHE A 136 9.01 -8.55 2.91
C PHE A 136 10.33 -8.36 3.64
N GLU A 137 11.41 -8.85 3.04
CA GLU A 137 12.77 -8.58 3.51
C GLU A 137 13.76 -8.55 2.35
N GLY A 138 14.80 -7.73 2.46
CA GLY A 138 15.83 -7.59 1.45
C GLY A 138 16.90 -6.57 1.84
N THR A 139 17.66 -6.15 0.84
CA THR A 139 18.71 -5.12 0.97
C THR A 139 18.49 -4.04 -0.08
N LEU A 140 18.36 -2.80 0.38
CA LEU A 140 18.19 -1.61 -0.44
C LEU A 140 19.54 -1.04 -0.85
N GLY A 141 19.65 -0.57 -2.10
CA GLY A 141 20.82 0.17 -2.59
C GLY A 141 20.44 1.26 -3.60
N PRO A 142 21.29 2.28 -3.81
CA PRO A 142 21.07 3.27 -4.85
C PRO A 142 21.23 2.67 -6.26
N SER A 143 20.68 3.36 -7.25
CA SER A 143 20.80 2.97 -8.66
C SER A 143 20.75 4.20 -9.57
N ASP A 144 21.65 4.24 -10.56
CA ASP A 144 21.70 5.30 -11.58
C ASP A 144 20.77 5.00 -12.78
N ASN A 145 20.13 3.83 -12.80
CA ASN A 145 19.32 3.38 -13.93
C ASN A 145 18.05 2.65 -13.50
N TYR A 146 17.38 3.24 -12.50
CA TYR A 146 16.03 2.85 -12.07
C TYR A 146 15.95 1.40 -11.60
N GLY A 147 16.91 0.97 -10.79
CA GLY A 147 16.92 -0.33 -10.15
C GLY A 147 17.41 -1.47 -11.05
N ARG A 148 17.86 -1.18 -12.29
CA ARG A 148 18.45 -2.23 -13.16
C ARG A 148 19.77 -2.73 -12.59
N ASP A 149 20.67 -1.80 -12.29
CA ASP A 149 21.95 -2.05 -11.62
C ASP A 149 21.89 -1.36 -10.25
N ILE A 150 21.97 -2.15 -9.16
CA ILE A 150 21.83 -1.66 -7.78
C ILE A 150 23.19 -1.78 -7.10
N ASP A 151 23.70 -0.67 -6.56
CA ASP A 151 24.94 -0.68 -5.79
C ASP A 151 24.65 -1.14 -4.35
N LEU A 152 25.03 -2.38 -4.03
CA LEU A 152 24.88 -2.97 -2.70
C LEU A 152 26.13 -2.86 -1.85
N SER A 153 27.18 -2.14 -2.29
CA SER A 153 28.42 -2.00 -1.53
C SER A 153 28.22 -1.34 -0.17
N GLN A 154 27.18 -0.51 -0.04
CA GLN A 154 26.69 0.10 1.20
C GLN A 154 25.20 -0.23 1.40
N GLY A 155 24.80 -1.47 1.06
CA GLY A 155 23.41 -1.91 1.12
C GLY A 155 22.80 -1.76 2.52
N ILE A 156 21.54 -1.32 2.55
CA ILE A 156 20.79 -1.08 3.78
C ILE A 156 19.76 -2.21 3.94
N PRO A 157 19.81 -3.02 5.01
CA PRO A 157 18.82 -4.05 5.23
C PRO A 157 17.43 -3.42 5.42
N VAL A 158 16.44 -4.04 4.82
CA VAL A 158 15.04 -3.65 4.93
C VAL A 158 14.19 -4.84 5.30
N LYS A 159 13.22 -4.63 6.19
CA LYS A 159 12.14 -5.57 6.49
C LYS A 159 10.83 -4.83 6.60
N GLY A 160 9.72 -5.52 6.43
CA GLY A 160 8.42 -4.93 6.68
C GLY A 160 7.28 -5.90 6.60
N THR A 161 6.10 -5.40 6.97
CA THR A 161 4.82 -6.11 6.90
C THR A 161 3.79 -5.22 6.26
N PHE A 162 2.78 -5.81 5.65
CA PHE A 162 1.66 -5.08 5.07
C PHE A 162 0.34 -5.76 5.41
N VAL A 163 -0.69 -4.95 5.64
CA VAL A 163 -2.09 -5.38 5.74
C VAL A 163 -2.90 -4.36 4.97
N VAL A 164 -3.36 -4.76 3.78
CA VAL A 164 -3.94 -3.81 2.82
C VAL A 164 -5.17 -4.39 2.12
N THR A 165 -6.05 -3.50 1.70
CA THR A 165 -7.11 -3.78 0.74
C THR A 165 -6.87 -2.89 -0.47
N LEU A 166 -6.83 -3.48 -1.65
CA LEU A 166 -6.52 -2.81 -2.92
C LEU A 166 -7.73 -2.88 -3.85
N ASP A 167 -8.03 -1.79 -4.54
CA ASP A 167 -9.02 -1.77 -5.60
C ASP A 167 -8.41 -2.25 -6.93
N GLN A 168 -9.25 -2.81 -7.79
CA GLN A 168 -8.81 -3.30 -9.09
C GLN A 168 -8.57 -2.13 -10.04
N LEU A 169 -7.42 -2.11 -10.71
CA LEU A 169 -7.15 -1.18 -11.79
C LEU A 169 -7.99 -1.56 -13.01
N GLU A 170 -8.88 -0.65 -13.44
CA GLU A 170 -9.73 -0.79 -14.63
C GLU A 170 -8.95 -0.78 -15.96
#